data_AF-A0A0F9HH68-F1
#
_entry.id   AF-A0A0F9HH68-F1
#
_cell.length_a   1.000
_cell.length_b   1.000
_cell.length_c   1.000
_cell.angle_alpha   90.00
_cell.angle_beta   90.00
_cell.angle_gamma   90.00
#
_symmetry.space_group_name_H-M   'P 1'
#
loop_
_entity.id
_entity.type
_entity.pdbx_description
1 polymer ?
#
loop_
_entity_poly.entity_id
_entity_poly.type
_entity_poly.pdbx_seq_one_letter_code
_entity_poly.pdbx_strand_id
1 'polypeptide(L)'
;MDTEELLQAKHLKEEGKFIEALKIIKEIEKNEGITSQDQLSNNIIKCTLLNKLGFHEDALKLAKKNYKDAEKVGTPIQLIDVSIEMAEAFMYLERHNKSLEVIAKCEKYFKIITLETTIEHNRIESAIALIKGYVILDNYLEPDSELSLKYLKYGLTLQKKLGNKHEIARFYQYIGANNSVQGDWELALKNFNKAYALEESGFNVFLAWLLFHLGYFYSNRGELDYALNYFTQGLALAEKLNSHKLIIAWISNQIGIIYYRKGDFDEALIFCERGLTLYRQIG
;
A
#
# COMPACT_ATOMS: atom_id res chain seq x y z
N MET A 1 18.70 -4.30 22.09
CA MET A 1 19.59 -4.52 20.93
C MET A 1 18.81 -5.44 20.02
N ASP A 2 18.62 -5.06 18.76
CA ASP A 2 17.92 -5.91 17.80
C ASP A 2 18.67 -7.24 17.62
N THR A 3 17.95 -8.36 17.55
CA THR A 3 18.56 -9.64 17.20
C THR A 3 19.05 -9.60 15.74
N GLU A 4 20.04 -10.44 15.40
CA GLU A 4 20.53 -10.57 14.02
C GLU A 4 19.39 -10.90 13.04
N GLU A 5 18.46 -11.75 13.48
CA GLU A 5 17.24 -12.11 12.75
C GLU A 5 16.34 -10.89 12.48
N LEU A 6 16.17 -10.00 13.48
CA LEU A 6 15.35 -8.80 13.33
C LEU A 6 15.99 -7.81 12.35
N LEU A 7 17.32 -7.66 12.40
CA LEU A 7 18.05 -6.82 11.44
C LEU A 7 17.92 -7.39 10.02
N GLN A 8 18.02 -8.71 9.86
CA GLN A 8 17.79 -9.38 8.58
C GLN A 8 16.38 -9.15 8.05
N ALA A 9 15.35 -9.27 8.90
CA ALA A 9 13.97 -9.01 8.51
C ALA A 9 13.75 -7.55 8.06
N LYS A 10 14.37 -6.58 8.75
CA LYS A 10 14.33 -5.16 8.37
C LYS A 10 15.00 -4.92 7.02
N HIS A 11 16.17 -5.52 6.79
CA HIS A 11 16.88 -5.43 5.51
C HIS A 11 16.05 -6.03 4.36
N LEU A 12 15.50 -7.23 4.53
CA LEU A 12 14.62 -7.85 3.52
C LEU A 12 13.39 -7.00 3.22
N LYS A 13 12.81 -6.34 4.23
CA LYS A 13 11.71 -5.39 4.03
C LYS A 13 12.14 -4.19 3.18
N GLU A 14 13.35 -3.67 3.38
CA GLU A 14 13.90 -2.57 2.58
C GLU A 14 14.21 -2.97 1.13
N GLU A 15 14.52 -4.25 0.89
CA GLU A 15 14.67 -4.86 -0.44
C GLU A 15 13.33 -5.29 -1.08
N GLY A 16 12.20 -5.07 -0.42
CA GLY A 16 10.88 -5.46 -0.92
C GLY A 16 10.58 -6.97 -0.84
N LYS A 17 11.44 -7.76 -0.19
CA LYS A 17 11.29 -9.20 0.04
C LYS A 17 10.37 -9.47 1.24
N PHE A 18 9.12 -9.03 1.10
CA PHE A 18 8.16 -8.96 2.21
C PHE A 18 7.74 -10.34 2.74
N ILE A 19 7.67 -11.38 1.88
CA ILE A 19 7.35 -12.74 2.33
C ILE A 19 8.47 -13.27 3.21
N GLU A 20 9.72 -13.15 2.76
CA GLU A 20 10.90 -13.62 3.46
C GLU A 20 11.04 -12.90 4.80
N ALA A 21 10.88 -11.57 4.80
CA ALA A 21 10.85 -10.78 6.02
C ALA A 21 9.74 -11.25 6.99
N LEU A 22 8.53 -11.52 6.48
CA LEU A 22 7.41 -11.97 7.32
C LEU A 22 7.64 -13.36 7.91
N LYS A 23 8.31 -14.26 7.19
CA LYS A 23 8.69 -15.57 7.71
C LYS A 23 9.64 -15.41 8.91
N ILE A 24 10.68 -14.59 8.78
CA ILE A 24 11.63 -14.34 9.87
C ILE A 24 10.91 -13.76 11.09
N ILE A 25 10.05 -12.75 10.91
CA ILE A 25 9.29 -12.15 12.00
C ILE A 25 8.41 -13.19 12.72
N LYS A 26 7.79 -14.12 11.99
CA LYS A 26 6.99 -15.21 12.58
C LYS A 26 7.82 -16.23 13.35
N GLU A 27 9.07 -16.47 12.96
CA GLU A 27 9.98 -17.34 13.72
C GLU A 27 10.45 -16.65 15.00
N ILE A 28 10.80 -15.36 14.93
CA ILE A 28 11.15 -14.55 16.11
C ILE A 28 10.04 -14.64 17.16
N GLU A 29 8.77 -14.46 16.77
CA GLU A 29 7.62 -14.54 17.68
C GLU A 29 7.47 -15.86 18.47
N LYS A 30 8.10 -16.95 18.04
CA LYS A 30 8.07 -18.24 18.76
C LYS A 30 9.06 -18.31 19.92
N ASN A 31 10.00 -17.38 20.00
CA ASN A 31 11.04 -17.38 21.03
C ASN A 31 10.49 -16.82 22.36
N GLU A 32 10.50 -17.61 23.43
CA GLU A 32 9.90 -17.29 24.74
C GLU A 32 10.63 -16.19 25.56
N GLY A 33 11.67 -15.56 25.00
CA GLY A 33 12.53 -14.59 25.71
C GLY A 33 12.42 -13.13 25.27
N ILE A 34 11.47 -12.77 24.40
CA ILE A 34 11.34 -11.42 23.85
C ILE A 34 10.72 -10.47 24.89
N THR A 35 11.33 -9.31 25.10
CA THR A 35 10.78 -8.29 26.01
C THR A 35 9.47 -7.71 25.44
N SER A 36 8.61 -7.16 26.30
CA SER A 36 7.37 -6.52 25.85
C SER A 36 7.62 -5.39 24.83
N GLN A 37 8.72 -4.66 24.97
CA GLN A 37 9.08 -3.55 24.08
C GLN A 37 9.60 -4.05 22.73
N ASP A 38 10.37 -5.14 22.71
CA ASP A 38 10.81 -5.79 21.48
C ASP A 38 9.63 -6.43 20.74
N GLN A 39 8.66 -6.98 21.48
CA GLN A 39 7.42 -7.50 20.91
C GLN A 39 6.61 -6.40 20.21
N LEU A 40 6.55 -5.19 20.78
CA LEU A 40 5.90 -4.04 20.13
C LEU A 40 6.57 -3.71 18.78
N SER A 41 7.89 -3.65 18.75
CA SER A 41 8.66 -3.37 17.53
C SER A 41 8.47 -4.46 16.46
N ASN A 42 8.47 -5.74 16.88
CA ASN A 42 8.20 -6.87 15.99
C ASN A 42 6.79 -6.81 15.40
N ASN A 43 5.79 -6.52 16.24
CA ASN A 43 4.41 -6.37 15.80
C ASN A 43 4.23 -5.20 14.82
N ILE A 44 4.92 -4.08 15.01
CA ILE A 44 4.89 -2.94 14.07
C ILE A 44 5.41 -3.38 12.71
N ILE A 45 6.58 -4.03 12.67
CA ILE A 45 7.15 -4.54 11.40
C ILE A 45 6.20 -5.54 10.75
N LYS A 46 5.58 -6.42 11.54
CA LYS A 46 4.57 -7.37 11.06
C LYS A 46 3.35 -6.67 10.47
N CYS A 47 2.85 -5.60 11.09
CA CYS A 47 1.78 -4.78 10.52
C CYS A 47 2.18 -4.22 9.16
N THR A 48 3.38 -3.63 9.05
CA THR A 48 3.89 -3.13 7.77
C THR A 48 3.89 -4.23 6.72
N LEU A 49 4.47 -5.39 7.02
CA LEU A 49 4.57 -6.51 6.08
C LEU A 49 3.20 -7.04 5.66
N LEU A 50 2.25 -7.16 6.60
CA LEU A 50 0.88 -7.55 6.30
C LEU A 50 0.21 -6.54 5.36
N ASN A 51 0.36 -5.23 5.60
CA ASN A 51 -0.13 -4.19 4.71
C ASN A 51 0.50 -4.28 3.30
N LYS A 52 1.83 -4.42 3.19
CA LYS A 52 2.52 -4.55 1.89
C LYS A 52 2.11 -5.79 1.10
N LEU A 53 1.76 -6.85 1.81
CA LEU A 53 1.30 -8.10 1.24
C LEU A 53 -0.22 -8.14 1.01
N GLY A 54 -0.98 -7.10 1.36
CA GLY A 54 -2.43 -7.02 1.13
C GLY A 54 -3.31 -7.60 2.25
N PHE A 55 -2.74 -8.08 3.36
CA PHE A 55 -3.46 -8.65 4.51
C PHE A 55 -3.97 -7.54 5.45
N HIS A 56 -4.76 -6.60 4.93
CA HIS A 56 -5.13 -5.37 5.64
C HIS A 56 -6.01 -5.58 6.88
N GLU A 57 -6.94 -6.55 6.88
CA GLU A 57 -7.72 -6.86 8.09
C GLU A 57 -6.86 -7.45 9.21
N ASP A 58 -5.90 -8.32 8.86
CA ASP A 58 -4.96 -8.88 9.83
C ASP A 58 -4.02 -7.80 10.38
N ALA A 59 -3.51 -6.93 9.50
CA ALA A 59 -2.72 -5.76 9.88
C ALA A 59 -3.52 -4.86 10.83
N LEU A 60 -4.78 -4.57 10.52
CA LEU A 60 -5.65 -3.73 11.35
C LEU A 60 -5.92 -4.35 12.72
N LYS A 61 -6.21 -5.66 12.76
CA LYS A 61 -6.44 -6.38 14.02
C LYS A 61 -5.20 -6.37 14.90
N LEU A 62 -4.03 -6.62 14.30
CA LEU A 62 -2.75 -6.59 15.01
C LEU A 62 -2.42 -5.17 15.48
N ALA A 63 -2.54 -4.17 14.62
CA ALA A 63 -2.24 -2.77 14.95
C ALA A 63 -3.13 -2.25 16.08
N LYS A 64 -4.43 -2.59 16.11
CA LYS A 64 -5.33 -2.23 17.23
C LYS A 64 -4.91 -2.84 18.56
N LYS A 65 -4.48 -4.11 18.56
CA LYS A 65 -3.97 -4.75 19.77
C LYS A 65 -2.67 -4.06 20.20
N ASN A 66 -1.74 -3.91 19.26
CA ASN A 66 -0.42 -3.38 19.51
C ASN A 66 -0.44 -1.90 19.93
N TYR A 67 -1.42 -1.11 19.45
CA TYR A 67 -1.65 0.27 19.89
C TYR A 67 -2.01 0.33 21.38
N LYS A 68 -2.91 -0.55 21.87
CA LYS A 68 -3.27 -0.61 23.30
C LYS A 68 -2.09 -1.02 24.19
N ASP A 69 -1.20 -1.86 23.67
CA ASP A 69 0.02 -2.26 24.38
C ASP A 69 1.03 -1.11 24.39
N ALA A 70 1.19 -0.40 23.25
CA ALA A 70 2.04 0.78 23.13
C ALA A 70 1.59 1.96 24.01
N GLU A 71 0.28 2.15 24.22
CA GLU A 71 -0.23 3.18 25.16
C GLU A 71 0.23 2.96 26.60
N LYS A 72 0.55 1.72 26.99
CA LYS A 72 0.94 1.38 28.37
C LYS A 72 2.45 1.40 28.59
N VAL A 73 3.19 0.86 27.64
CA VAL A 73 4.63 0.58 27.80
C VAL A 73 5.48 0.94 26.59
N GLY A 74 4.88 1.49 25.53
CA GLY A 74 5.57 1.83 24.29
C GLY A 74 6.29 3.17 24.37
N THR A 75 7.31 3.33 23.51
CA THR A 75 7.93 4.64 23.29
C THR A 75 7.02 5.55 22.46
N PRO A 76 7.22 6.88 22.50
CA PRO A 76 6.48 7.79 21.64
C PRO A 76 6.54 7.43 20.14
N ILE A 77 7.70 6.97 19.67
CA ILE A 77 7.89 6.56 18.27
C ILE A 77 7.10 5.28 17.97
N GLN A 78 7.10 4.29 18.88
CA GLN A 78 6.32 3.07 18.70
C GLN A 78 4.82 3.36 18.63
N LEU A 79 4.32 4.31 19.43
CA LEU A 79 2.92 4.73 19.39
C LEU A 79 2.56 5.42 18.06
N ILE A 80 3.46 6.23 17.51
CA ILE A 80 3.29 6.85 16.19
C ILE A 80 3.29 5.79 15.09
N ASP A 81 4.27 4.88 15.11
CA ASP A 81 4.42 3.88 14.06
C ASP A 81 3.22 2.94 13.98
N VAL A 82 2.73 2.44 15.12
CA VAL A 82 1.53 1.60 15.12
C VAL A 82 0.28 2.38 14.73
N SER A 83 0.23 3.69 14.99
CA SER A 83 -0.87 4.55 14.53
C SER A 83 -0.87 4.71 13.01
N ILE A 84 0.31 4.91 12.41
CA ILE A 84 0.47 4.99 10.95
C ILE A 84 0.05 3.67 10.30
N GLU A 85 0.53 2.52 10.81
CA GLU A 85 0.15 1.20 10.29
C GLU A 85 -1.34 0.92 10.40
N MET A 86 -1.97 1.35 11.50
CA MET A 86 -3.41 1.26 11.69
C MET A 86 -4.19 2.16 10.70
N ALA A 87 -3.73 3.40 10.49
CA ALA A 87 -4.34 4.32 9.53
C ALA A 87 -4.19 3.83 8.09
N GLU A 88 -3.04 3.25 7.75
CA GLU A 88 -2.77 2.63 6.46
C GLU A 88 -3.67 1.42 6.23
N ALA A 89 -3.86 0.56 7.24
CA ALA A 89 -4.81 -0.55 7.14
C ALA A 89 -6.26 -0.05 6.97
N PHE A 90 -6.68 1.01 7.68
CA PHE A 90 -8.00 1.62 7.46
C PHE A 90 -8.14 2.20 6.05
N MET A 91 -7.09 2.82 5.53
CA MET A 91 -7.06 3.39 4.18
C MET A 91 -7.30 2.30 3.13
N TYR A 92 -6.57 1.19 3.19
CA TYR A 92 -6.74 0.08 2.22
C TYR A 92 -8.05 -0.69 2.37
N LEU A 93 -8.73 -0.55 3.51
CA LEU A 93 -10.05 -1.11 3.74
C LEU A 93 -11.18 -0.14 3.36
N GLU A 94 -10.87 0.94 2.64
CA GLU A 94 -11.80 2.00 2.23
C GLU A 94 -12.52 2.67 3.42
N ARG A 95 -11.93 2.59 4.62
CA ARG A 95 -12.42 3.21 5.86
C ARG A 95 -11.76 4.58 6.06
N HIS A 96 -11.84 5.43 5.04
CA HIS A 96 -11.14 6.72 4.93
C HIS A 96 -11.31 7.65 6.14
N ASN A 97 -12.53 7.82 6.63
CA ASN A 97 -12.80 8.67 7.81
C ASN A 97 -12.03 8.20 9.05
N LYS A 98 -11.94 6.88 9.28
CA LYS A 98 -11.20 6.31 10.41
C LYS A 98 -9.69 6.47 10.22
N SER A 99 -9.20 6.31 8.99
CA SER A 99 -7.81 6.56 8.65
C SER A 99 -7.40 8.00 8.99
N LEU A 100 -8.16 8.99 8.53
CA LEU A 100 -7.90 10.41 8.83
C LEU A 100 -8.04 10.76 10.31
N GLU A 101 -8.98 10.14 11.04
CA GLU A 101 -9.11 10.33 12.49
C GLU A 101 -7.85 9.88 13.24
N VAL A 102 -7.32 8.70 12.89
CA VAL A 102 -6.08 8.17 13.48
C VAL A 102 -4.89 9.07 13.12
N ILE A 103 -4.78 9.52 11.86
CA ILE A 103 -3.72 10.42 11.42
C ILE A 103 -3.79 11.77 12.14
N ALA A 104 -4.97 12.35 12.29
CA ALA A 104 -5.12 13.63 12.99
C ALA A 104 -4.69 13.56 14.47
N LYS A 105 -4.96 12.43 15.15
CA LYS A 105 -4.46 12.17 16.51
C LYS A 105 -2.94 11.98 16.51
N CYS A 106 -2.42 11.17 15.58
CA CYS A 106 -1.00 10.92 15.41
C CYS A 106 -0.21 12.21 15.18
N GLU A 107 -0.70 13.13 14.34
CA GLU A 107 -0.04 14.41 14.06
C GLU A 107 -0.01 15.35 15.27
N LYS A 108 -1.09 15.40 16.05
CA LYS A 108 -1.10 16.21 17.29
C LYS A 108 -0.05 15.72 18.26
N TYR A 109 0.07 14.40 18.40
CA TYR A 109 1.08 13.78 19.23
C TYR A 109 2.49 13.97 18.66
N PHE A 110 2.66 13.82 17.35
CA PHE A 110 3.94 14.00 16.67
C PHE A 110 4.53 15.40 16.84
N LYS A 111 3.69 16.45 16.86
CA LYS A 111 4.12 17.84 17.07
C LYS A 111 4.73 18.13 18.43
N ILE A 112 4.42 17.32 19.45
CA ILE A 112 4.88 17.57 20.83
C ILE A 112 6.06 16.70 21.24
N ILE A 113 6.42 15.70 20.43
CA ILE A 113 7.57 14.84 20.72
C ILE A 113 8.84 15.46 20.12
N THR A 114 9.97 15.23 20.80
CA THR A 114 11.30 15.53 20.24
C THR A 114 11.85 14.28 19.61
N LEU A 115 12.25 14.37 18.34
CA LEU A 115 12.94 13.28 17.65
C LEU A 115 14.45 13.48 17.71
N GLU A 116 15.17 12.37 17.80
CA GLU A 116 16.62 12.36 17.85
C GLU A 116 17.24 12.57 16.46
N THR A 117 16.55 12.15 15.40
CA THR A 117 17.08 12.18 14.04
C THR A 117 16.14 12.82 13.03
N THR A 118 16.72 13.52 12.06
CA THR A 118 16.00 14.02 10.88
C THR A 118 15.48 12.88 10.00
N ILE A 119 16.08 11.70 10.07
CA ILE A 119 15.67 10.50 9.33
C ILE A 119 14.29 10.03 9.81
N GLU A 120 14.11 9.89 11.12
CA GLU A 120 12.81 9.51 11.71
C GLU A 120 11.73 10.55 11.41
N HIS A 121 12.09 11.84 11.49
CA HIS A 121 11.18 12.93 11.20
C HIS A 121 10.67 12.86 9.76
N ASN A 122 11.59 12.74 8.79
CA ASN A 122 11.25 12.63 7.38
C ASN A 122 10.42 11.37 7.07
N ARG A 123 10.68 10.25 7.75
CA ARG A 123 9.93 9.00 7.57
C ARG A 123 8.48 9.12 8.05
N ILE A 124 8.27 9.73 9.22
CA ILE A 124 6.94 9.91 9.79
C ILE A 124 6.12 10.89 8.94
N GLU A 125 6.72 12.03 8.60
CA GLU A 125 6.11 13.04 7.72
C GLU A 125 5.75 12.46 6.34
N SER A 126 6.63 11.66 5.73
CA SER A 126 6.35 11.05 4.42
C SER A 126 5.19 10.06 4.51
N ALA A 127 5.13 9.20 5.53
CA ALA A 127 4.05 8.25 5.71
C ALA A 127 2.69 8.93 5.93
N ILE A 128 2.66 9.98 6.76
CA ILE A 128 1.43 10.79 6.98
C ILE A 128 0.99 11.46 5.67
N ALA A 129 1.92 12.06 4.93
CA ALA A 129 1.62 12.71 3.66
C ALA A 129 1.08 11.73 2.61
N LEU A 130 1.61 10.51 2.58
CA LEU A 130 1.15 9.44 1.69
C LEU A 130 -0.30 9.04 1.98
N ILE A 131 -0.64 8.81 3.26
CA ILE A 131 -1.99 8.43 3.68
C ILE A 131 -2.98 9.56 3.38
N LYS A 132 -2.64 10.81 3.71
CA LYS A 132 -3.50 11.96 3.38
C LYS A 132 -3.68 12.12 1.87
N GLY A 133 -2.59 12.05 1.11
CA GLY A 133 -2.62 12.17 -0.34
C GLY A 133 -3.52 11.12 -0.98
N TYR A 134 -3.39 9.87 -0.55
CA TYR A 134 -4.25 8.78 -1.03
C TYR A 134 -5.72 9.01 -0.63
N VAL A 135 -6.01 9.23 0.65
CA VAL A 135 -7.40 9.31 1.12
C VAL A 135 -8.16 10.48 0.48
N ILE A 136 -7.48 11.60 0.24
CA ILE A 136 -8.06 12.75 -0.47
C ILE A 136 -8.34 12.42 -1.94
N LEU A 137 -7.43 11.69 -2.59
CA LEU A 137 -7.58 11.24 -3.98
C LEU A 137 -8.72 10.23 -4.14
N ASP A 138 -8.85 9.28 -3.21
CA ASP A 138 -9.81 8.18 -3.28
C ASP A 138 -11.22 8.58 -2.78
N ASN A 139 -11.43 9.86 -2.47
CA ASN A 139 -12.74 10.37 -2.09
C ASN A 139 -13.68 10.47 -3.30
N TYR A 140 -14.56 9.48 -3.46
CA TYR A 140 -15.44 9.30 -4.63
C TYR A 140 -16.39 10.45 -4.97
N LEU A 141 -16.71 11.34 -4.01
CA LEU A 141 -17.70 12.40 -4.23
C LEU A 141 -17.10 13.61 -4.96
N GLU A 142 -15.89 14.04 -4.56
CA GLU A 142 -15.16 15.14 -5.19
C GLU A 142 -13.71 15.15 -4.67
N PRO A 143 -12.76 14.49 -5.36
CA PRO A 143 -11.38 14.45 -4.91
C PRO A 143 -10.69 15.80 -5.11
N ASP A 144 -10.19 16.40 -4.03
CA ASP A 144 -9.32 17.58 -4.09
C ASP A 144 -7.94 17.17 -4.63
N SER A 145 -7.87 17.06 -5.95
CA SER A 145 -6.71 16.55 -6.69
C SER A 145 -5.48 17.45 -6.51
N GLU A 146 -5.67 18.75 -6.28
CA GLU A 146 -4.57 19.67 -6.03
C GLU A 146 -3.98 19.44 -4.63
N LEU A 147 -4.83 19.30 -3.61
CA LEU A 147 -4.39 19.04 -2.25
C LEU A 147 -3.76 17.65 -2.12
N SER A 148 -4.34 16.62 -2.75
CA SER A 148 -3.73 15.30 -2.83
C SER A 148 -2.31 15.38 -3.42
N LEU A 149 -2.19 16.02 -4.59
CA LEU A 149 -0.91 16.16 -5.28
C LEU A 149 0.13 16.92 -4.44
N LYS A 150 -0.30 17.92 -3.67
CA LYS A 150 0.55 18.66 -2.73
C LYS A 150 1.14 17.74 -1.67
N TYR A 151 0.32 16.93 -1.00
CA TYR A 151 0.80 15.97 -0.01
C TYR A 151 1.71 14.91 -0.64
N LEU A 152 1.33 14.34 -1.79
CA LEU A 152 2.10 13.31 -2.47
C LEU A 152 3.47 13.82 -2.95
N LYS A 153 3.56 15.04 -3.50
CA LYS A 153 4.84 15.65 -3.91
C LYS A 153 5.73 15.98 -2.71
N TYR A 154 5.15 16.41 -1.61
CA TYR A 154 5.88 16.67 -0.37
C TYR A 154 6.48 15.36 0.18
N GLY A 155 5.66 14.32 0.36
CA GLY A 155 6.13 13.01 0.83
C GLY A 155 7.17 12.37 -0.10
N LEU A 156 7.00 12.48 -1.42
CA LEU A 156 8.00 12.04 -2.41
C LEU A 156 9.35 12.75 -2.21
N THR A 157 9.34 14.04 -1.90
CA THR A 157 10.58 14.81 -1.67
C THR A 157 11.32 14.29 -0.43
N LEU A 158 10.59 13.97 0.63
CA LEU A 158 11.16 13.37 1.84
C LEU A 158 11.70 11.97 1.56
N GLN A 159 10.95 11.16 0.80
CA GLN A 159 11.35 9.79 0.51
C GLN A 159 12.59 9.70 -0.37
N LYS A 160 12.77 10.67 -1.29
CA LYS A 160 14.01 10.82 -2.06
C LYS A 160 15.22 11.11 -1.19
N LYS A 161 15.08 11.87 -0.11
CA LYS A 161 16.16 12.10 0.86
C LYS A 161 16.49 10.84 1.65
N LEU A 162 15.47 10.00 1.90
CA LEU A 162 15.61 8.73 2.63
C LEU A 162 16.15 7.58 1.74
N GLY A 163 16.05 7.70 0.41
CA GLY A 163 16.58 6.70 -0.53
C GLY A 163 15.77 5.40 -0.64
N ASN A 164 14.58 5.30 -0.03
CA ASN A 164 13.75 4.09 -0.11
C ASN A 164 13.03 4.03 -1.47
N LYS A 165 13.50 3.17 -2.37
CA LYS A 165 12.96 3.03 -3.73
C LYS A 165 11.49 2.58 -3.75
N HIS A 166 11.09 1.66 -2.89
CA HIS A 166 9.72 1.14 -2.84
C HIS A 166 8.70 2.21 -2.45
N GLU A 167 9.00 3.01 -1.42
CA GLU A 167 8.12 4.11 -1.05
C GLU A 167 8.13 5.22 -2.12
N ILE A 168 9.27 5.49 -2.78
CA ILE A 168 9.33 6.41 -3.92
C ILE A 168 8.43 5.92 -5.07
N ALA A 169 8.44 4.62 -5.38
CA ALA A 169 7.59 4.03 -6.41
C ALA A 169 6.11 4.22 -6.07
N ARG A 170 5.73 3.99 -4.82
CA ARG A 170 4.36 4.18 -4.33
C ARG A 170 3.87 5.63 -4.45
N PHE A 171 4.73 6.62 -4.14
CA PHE A 171 4.40 8.03 -4.40
C PHE A 171 4.20 8.32 -5.89
N TYR A 172 5.07 7.78 -6.77
CA TYR A 172 4.89 7.94 -8.21
C TYR A 172 3.59 7.32 -8.70
N GLN A 173 3.20 6.16 -8.17
CA GLN A 173 1.92 5.53 -8.49
C GLN A 173 0.74 6.44 -8.14
N TYR A 174 0.65 6.95 -6.91
CA TYR A 174 -0.48 7.79 -6.51
C TYR A 174 -0.48 9.16 -7.19
N ILE A 175 0.69 9.73 -7.48
CA ILE A 175 0.78 10.91 -8.35
C ILE A 175 0.23 10.59 -9.74
N GLY A 176 0.57 9.42 -10.29
CA GLY A 176 0.02 8.92 -11.55
C GLY A 176 -1.49 8.83 -11.52
N ALA A 177 -2.05 8.19 -10.50
CA ALA A 177 -3.49 8.07 -10.30
C ALA A 177 -4.19 9.44 -10.16
N ASN A 178 -3.58 10.39 -9.45
CA ASN A 178 -4.10 11.76 -9.37
C ASN A 178 -4.13 12.46 -10.73
N ASN A 179 -3.06 12.35 -11.54
CA ASN A 179 -3.06 12.91 -12.89
C ASN A 179 -4.13 12.25 -13.78
N SER A 180 -4.39 10.94 -13.61
CA SER A 180 -5.47 10.24 -14.30
C SER A 180 -6.85 10.81 -13.96
N VAL A 181 -7.11 11.09 -12.68
CA VAL A 181 -8.36 11.74 -12.24
C VAL A 181 -8.53 13.13 -12.87
N GLN A 182 -7.42 13.86 -13.04
CA GLN A 182 -7.40 15.16 -13.71
C GLN A 182 -7.47 15.09 -15.25
N GLY A 183 -7.43 13.89 -15.83
CA GLY A 183 -7.43 13.68 -17.28
C GLY A 183 -6.07 13.85 -17.97
N ASP A 184 -5.01 14.12 -17.20
CA ASP A 184 -3.63 14.28 -17.69
C ASP A 184 -2.96 12.91 -17.90
N TRP A 185 -3.52 12.10 -18.80
CA TRP A 185 -3.15 10.70 -19.02
C TRP A 185 -1.68 10.49 -19.38
N GLU A 186 -1.05 11.38 -20.14
CA GLU A 186 0.38 11.31 -20.49
C GLU A 186 1.27 11.51 -19.24
N LEU A 187 0.88 12.44 -18.36
CA LEU A 187 1.61 12.65 -17.11
C LEU A 187 1.36 11.49 -16.13
N ALA A 188 0.15 10.92 -16.14
CA ALA A 188 -0.16 9.71 -15.39
C ALA A 188 0.76 8.56 -15.81
N LEU A 189 0.81 8.24 -17.12
CA LEU A 189 1.66 7.19 -17.68
C LEU A 189 3.14 7.42 -17.34
N LYS A 190 3.64 8.65 -17.47
CA LYS A 190 5.02 9.00 -17.11
C LYS A 190 5.34 8.67 -15.65
N ASN A 191 4.41 8.91 -14.73
CA ASN A 191 4.61 8.60 -13.32
C ASN A 191 4.42 7.10 -13.03
N PHE A 192 3.46 6.42 -13.66
CA PHE A 192 3.34 4.97 -13.57
C PHE A 192 4.61 4.25 -14.06
N ASN A 193 5.21 4.68 -15.18
CA ASN A 193 6.47 4.11 -15.67
C ASN A 193 7.65 4.36 -14.72
N LYS A 194 7.69 5.51 -14.04
CA LYS A 194 8.70 5.76 -12.98
C LYS A 194 8.50 4.84 -11.79
N ALA A 195 7.26 4.61 -11.37
CA ALA A 195 6.96 3.65 -10.31
C ALA A 195 7.38 2.24 -10.72
N TYR A 196 7.06 1.84 -11.94
CA TYR A 196 7.34 0.51 -12.47
C TYR A 196 8.85 0.24 -12.56
N ALA A 197 9.63 1.21 -13.05
CA ALA A 197 11.08 1.10 -13.18
C ALA A 197 11.82 1.01 -11.82
N LEU A 198 11.19 1.42 -10.73
CA LEU A 198 11.76 1.35 -9.38
C LEU A 198 11.42 0.06 -8.64
N GLU A 199 10.50 -0.75 -9.19
CA GLU A 199 9.99 -1.91 -8.48
C GLU A 199 10.78 -3.18 -8.86
N GLU A 200 11.87 -3.40 -8.13
CA GLU A 200 12.83 -4.48 -8.38
C GLU A 200 12.37 -5.84 -7.80
N SER A 201 11.50 -5.84 -6.77
CA SER A 201 11.11 -7.04 -6.01
C SER A 201 10.04 -7.89 -6.69
N GLY A 202 9.20 -7.28 -7.53
CA GLY A 202 8.15 -7.95 -8.27
C GLY A 202 6.99 -8.54 -7.43
N PHE A 203 7.01 -8.43 -6.09
CA PHE A 203 6.09 -9.21 -5.24
C PHE A 203 5.41 -8.41 -4.11
N ASN A 204 4.58 -7.44 -4.48
CA ASN A 204 3.75 -6.70 -3.54
C ASN A 204 2.44 -6.21 -4.15
N VAL A 205 1.50 -5.82 -3.30
CA VAL A 205 0.16 -5.43 -3.75
C VAL A 205 0.14 -4.13 -4.55
N PHE A 206 1.10 -3.24 -4.33
CA PHE A 206 1.19 -1.97 -5.07
C PHE A 206 1.57 -2.19 -6.52
N LEU A 207 2.44 -3.16 -6.82
CA LEU A 207 2.75 -3.53 -8.19
C LEU A 207 1.51 -4.06 -8.93
N ALA A 208 0.64 -4.84 -8.27
CA ALA A 208 -0.61 -5.29 -8.87
C ALA A 208 -1.54 -4.11 -9.24
N TRP A 209 -1.65 -3.12 -8.35
CA TRP A 209 -2.37 -1.88 -8.60
C TRP A 209 -1.76 -1.03 -9.72
N LEU A 210 -0.43 -0.95 -9.77
CA LEU A 210 0.28 -0.23 -10.82
C LEU A 210 0.05 -0.88 -12.19
N LEU A 211 0.11 -2.21 -12.26
CA LEU A 211 -0.21 -2.98 -13.47
C LEU A 211 -1.66 -2.76 -13.90
N PHE A 212 -2.59 -2.69 -12.95
CA PHE A 212 -3.99 -2.32 -13.23
C PHE A 212 -4.09 -0.92 -13.86
N HIS A 213 -3.42 0.09 -13.32
CA HIS A 213 -3.47 1.45 -13.88
C HIS A 213 -2.86 1.53 -15.29
N LEU A 214 -1.74 0.83 -15.53
CA LEU A 214 -1.16 0.72 -16.86
C LEU A 214 -2.13 0.02 -17.83
N GLY A 215 -2.72 -1.11 -17.43
CA GLY A 215 -3.72 -1.80 -18.23
C GLY A 215 -4.93 -0.92 -18.56
N TYR A 216 -5.40 -0.14 -17.59
CA TYR A 216 -6.51 0.80 -17.77
C TYR A 216 -6.16 1.91 -18.77
N PHE A 217 -4.96 2.48 -18.70
CA PHE A 217 -4.47 3.47 -19.66
C PHE A 217 -4.51 2.94 -21.09
N TYR A 218 -3.95 1.74 -21.34
CA TYR A 218 -3.93 1.14 -22.68
C TYR A 218 -5.34 0.76 -23.16
N SER A 219 -6.21 0.29 -22.26
CA SER A 219 -7.61 -0.03 -22.58
C SER A 219 -8.36 1.20 -23.09
N ASN A 220 -8.18 2.35 -22.44
CA ASN A 220 -8.80 3.62 -22.84
C ASN A 220 -8.32 4.13 -24.19
N ARG A 221 -7.08 3.82 -24.59
CA ARG A 221 -6.55 4.10 -25.93
C ARG A 221 -7.01 3.12 -27.00
N GLY A 222 -7.75 2.07 -26.62
CA GLY A 222 -8.13 0.98 -27.53
C GLY A 222 -6.99 0.01 -27.85
N GLU A 223 -5.86 0.12 -27.15
CA GLU A 223 -4.70 -0.76 -27.27
C GLU A 223 -4.93 -2.03 -26.44
N LEU A 224 -5.92 -2.83 -26.85
CA LEU A 224 -6.49 -3.92 -26.05
C LEU A 224 -5.50 -5.03 -25.70
N ASP A 225 -4.54 -5.33 -26.57
CA ASP A 225 -3.54 -6.37 -26.32
C ASP A 225 -2.54 -5.96 -25.24
N TYR A 226 -2.08 -4.70 -25.27
CA TYR A 226 -1.25 -4.14 -24.21
C TYR A 226 -2.00 -4.12 -22.89
N ALA A 227 -3.26 -3.68 -22.91
CA ALA A 227 -4.11 -3.67 -21.73
C ALA A 227 -4.27 -5.06 -21.10
N LEU A 228 -4.58 -6.07 -21.94
CA LEU A 228 -4.74 -7.46 -21.50
C LEU A 228 -3.44 -8.02 -20.91
N ASN A 229 -2.29 -7.71 -21.50
CA ASN A 229 -0.99 -8.13 -20.99
C ASN A 229 -0.74 -7.58 -19.56
N TYR A 230 -0.95 -6.28 -19.35
CA TYR A 230 -0.77 -5.67 -18.03
C TYR A 230 -1.77 -6.20 -17.00
N PHE A 231 -3.05 -6.33 -17.38
CA PHE A 231 -4.06 -6.90 -16.49
C PHE A 231 -3.76 -8.35 -16.12
N THR A 232 -3.32 -9.19 -17.07
CA THR A 232 -2.98 -10.60 -16.80
C THR A 232 -1.80 -10.70 -15.83
N GLN A 233 -0.76 -9.88 -16.00
CA GLN A 233 0.37 -9.82 -15.07
C GLN A 233 -0.09 -9.39 -13.66
N GLY A 234 -0.93 -8.35 -13.58
CA GLY A 234 -1.47 -7.86 -12.32
C GLY A 234 -2.36 -8.89 -11.62
N LEU A 235 -3.17 -9.63 -12.39
CA LEU A 235 -4.02 -10.70 -11.88
C LEU A 235 -3.20 -11.84 -11.28
N ALA A 236 -2.21 -12.34 -12.04
CA ALA A 236 -1.34 -13.43 -11.59
C ALA A 236 -0.58 -13.05 -10.30
N LEU A 237 -0.12 -11.80 -10.21
CA LEU A 237 0.52 -11.29 -9.00
C LEU A 237 -0.46 -11.24 -7.81
N ALA A 238 -1.64 -10.67 -8.01
CA ALA A 238 -2.66 -10.55 -6.98
C ALA A 238 -3.15 -11.93 -6.48
N GLU A 239 -3.32 -12.90 -7.38
CA GLU A 239 -3.64 -14.29 -7.05
C GLU A 239 -2.54 -14.94 -6.21
N LYS A 240 -1.27 -14.74 -6.58
CA LYS A 240 -0.13 -15.31 -5.84
C LYS A 240 0.01 -14.71 -4.44
N LEU A 241 -0.40 -13.45 -4.24
CA LEU A 241 -0.46 -12.81 -2.92
C LEU A 241 -1.63 -13.34 -2.06
N ASN A 242 -2.70 -13.85 -2.68
CA ASN A 242 -3.87 -14.46 -2.06
C ASN A 242 -4.59 -13.60 -0.98
N SER A 243 -4.37 -12.29 -0.99
CA SER A 243 -4.74 -11.41 0.11
C SER A 243 -5.66 -10.25 -0.30
N HIS A 244 -5.78 -9.96 -1.60
CA HIS A 244 -6.44 -8.75 -2.07
C HIS A 244 -7.55 -9.06 -3.08
N LYS A 245 -8.67 -9.60 -2.59
CA LYS A 245 -9.83 -9.98 -3.42
C LYS A 245 -10.37 -8.82 -4.28
N LEU A 246 -10.28 -7.59 -3.77
CA LEU A 246 -10.79 -6.40 -4.48
C LEU A 246 -10.04 -6.14 -5.79
N ILE A 247 -8.71 -6.09 -5.79
CA ILE A 247 -7.91 -5.90 -7.02
C ILE A 247 -8.10 -7.07 -7.99
N ILE A 248 -8.24 -8.31 -7.50
CA ILE A 248 -8.55 -9.47 -8.34
C ILE A 248 -9.92 -9.27 -9.03
N ALA A 249 -10.94 -8.79 -8.29
CA ALA A 249 -12.25 -8.52 -8.84
C ALA A 249 -12.21 -7.42 -9.91
N TRP A 250 -11.51 -6.31 -9.63
CA TRP A 250 -11.39 -5.17 -10.53
C TRP A 250 -10.65 -5.57 -11.82
N ILE A 251 -9.50 -6.24 -11.69
CA ILE A 251 -8.74 -6.72 -12.85
C ILE A 251 -9.57 -7.72 -13.66
N SER A 252 -10.27 -8.67 -13.00
CA SER A 252 -11.12 -9.64 -13.70
C SER A 252 -12.22 -8.94 -14.50
N ASN A 253 -12.88 -7.92 -13.93
CA ASN A 253 -13.88 -7.15 -14.66
C ASN A 253 -13.30 -6.44 -15.88
N GLN A 254 -12.13 -5.81 -15.74
CA GLN A 254 -11.46 -5.13 -16.85
C GLN A 254 -11.03 -6.10 -17.97
N ILE A 255 -10.58 -7.30 -17.64
CA ILE A 255 -10.28 -8.36 -18.62
C ILE A 255 -11.57 -8.77 -19.35
N GLY A 256 -12.67 -8.96 -18.62
CA GLY A 256 -13.97 -9.27 -19.20
C GLY A 256 -14.44 -8.20 -20.19
N ILE A 257 -14.28 -6.91 -19.84
CA ILE A 257 -14.57 -5.78 -20.74
C ILE A 257 -13.71 -5.83 -22.00
N ILE A 258 -12.42 -6.20 -21.90
CA ILE A 258 -11.55 -6.32 -23.08
C ILE A 258 -12.04 -7.44 -24.01
N TYR A 259 -12.33 -8.63 -23.48
CA TYR A 259 -12.84 -9.73 -24.29
C TYR A 259 -14.18 -9.39 -24.96
N TYR A 260 -15.07 -8.70 -24.22
CA TYR A 260 -16.32 -8.19 -24.79
C TYR A 260 -16.06 -7.25 -25.98
N ARG A 261 -15.11 -6.31 -25.84
CA ARG A 261 -14.72 -5.38 -26.91
C ARG A 261 -14.07 -6.07 -28.12
N LYS A 262 -13.45 -7.24 -27.91
CA LYS A 262 -12.90 -8.09 -28.97
C LYS A 262 -13.94 -8.98 -29.64
N GLY A 263 -15.13 -9.13 -29.06
CA GLY A 263 -16.20 -10.01 -29.55
C GLY A 263 -16.16 -11.43 -28.97
N ASP A 264 -15.25 -11.70 -28.03
CA ASP A 264 -15.08 -13.00 -27.37
C ASP A 264 -16.02 -13.08 -26.15
N PHE A 265 -17.31 -13.24 -26.40
CA PHE A 265 -18.34 -13.15 -25.35
C PHE A 265 -18.25 -14.24 -24.28
N ASP A 266 -17.79 -15.45 -24.63
CA ASP A 266 -17.65 -16.56 -23.67
C ASP A 266 -16.57 -16.26 -22.63
N GLU A 267 -15.40 -15.79 -23.06
CA GLU A 267 -14.32 -15.36 -22.17
C GLU A 267 -14.75 -14.13 -21.34
N ALA A 268 -15.45 -13.18 -21.98
CA ALA A 268 -15.97 -12.01 -21.28
C ALA A 268 -16.88 -12.40 -20.11
N LEU A 269 -17.76 -13.40 -20.30
CA LEU A 269 -18.66 -13.88 -19.27
C LEU A 269 -17.90 -14.52 -18.11
N ILE A 270 -16.93 -15.40 -18.39
CA ILE A 270 -16.11 -16.07 -17.37
C ILE A 270 -15.45 -15.05 -16.43
N PHE A 271 -14.80 -14.04 -17.01
CA PHE A 271 -14.09 -13.02 -16.23
C PHE A 271 -15.05 -12.07 -15.48
N CYS A 272 -16.19 -11.71 -16.07
CA CYS A 272 -17.22 -10.91 -15.41
C CYS A 272 -17.85 -11.65 -14.23
N GLU A 273 -18.20 -12.93 -14.39
CA GLU A 273 -18.76 -13.77 -13.33
C GLU A 273 -17.77 -13.96 -12.17
N ARG A 274 -16.50 -14.15 -12.50
CA ARG A 274 -15.42 -14.19 -11.52
C ARG A 274 -15.35 -12.91 -10.70
N GLY A 275 -15.33 -11.75 -11.36
CA GLY A 275 -15.32 -10.45 -10.69
C GLY A 275 -16.54 -10.27 -9.78
N LEU A 276 -17.74 -10.55 -10.30
CA LEU A 276 -19.00 -10.47 -9.55
C LEU A 276 -19.01 -11.38 -8.31
N THR A 277 -18.52 -12.60 -8.44
CA THR A 277 -18.43 -13.55 -7.33
C THR A 277 -17.52 -13.02 -6.22
N LEU A 278 -16.38 -12.41 -6.59
CA LEU A 278 -15.46 -11.81 -5.64
C LEU A 278 -16.06 -10.57 -4.96
N TYR A 279 -16.74 -9.68 -5.70
CA TYR A 279 -17.45 -8.55 -5.11
C TYR A 279 -18.48 -9.00 -4.07
N ARG A 280 -19.27 -10.03 -4.36
CA ARG A 280 -20.24 -10.62 -3.41
C ARG A 280 -19.60 -11.16 -2.14
N GLN A 281 -18.35 -11.64 -2.21
CA GLN A 281 -17.62 -12.10 -1.02
C GLN A 281 -17.04 -10.96 -0.19
N ILE A 282 -16.80 -9.79 -0.80
CA ILE A 282 -16.27 -8.60 -0.13
C ILE A 282 -17.39 -7.88 0.62
N GLY A 283 -18.60 -7.86 0.06
CA GLY A 283 -19.79 -7.24 0.65
C GLY A 283 -20.17 -5.98 -0.08
#